data_AF-A0A954KJT0-F1
#
_entry.id   AF-A0A954KJT0-F1
#
_cell.length_a   1.000
_cell.length_b   1.000
_cell.length_c   1.000
_cell.angle_alpha   90.00
_cell.angle_beta   90.00
_cell.angle_gamma   90.00
#
_symmetry.space_group_name_H-M   'P 1'
#
loop_
_entity.id
_entity.type
_entity.pdbx_description
1 polymer ?
#
loop_
_entity_poly.entity_id
_entity_poly.type
_entity_poly.pdbx_seq_one_letter_code
_entity_poly.pdbx_strand_id
1 'polypeptide(L)'
;MGFSSHQPATQRATANGDLLTRRDELQGDLHQLVGRHPLIENNLACIEAALGNIEGAAATFDQIEPTSDVERDTIAHNLSELQRFRRIESNGASANDRSPRRRVAVVSLLFNWPSTGGGTVHTKELCDFLFRAGYDVRHFYAVNNQWDVGNVRRVLPYPSVPLRFGERDWNEESIKERFREAVGEYRPDSVIVTSSWNTKPLLAEAVAEFPYFIRIAALESICPLNNVRLLLDEQRQPVQCDGNQLGDAERCRACVPANQQLSGGLHQAERKLAGFDRDDYSERLTRAFVEAEGVLVVNPKIAELVRPYARSVHVVPSGFDVSRFPVSLIEPPADRPRKRILFAGLTQELMKGFFVLAEAGTTLWKQRQDFEVVVTGDPIEGLGEPFRFVGWQSQEHLPALISDCDFLVFPTVAQEALGRTAVEAMGCGRPVVASDIGGLSWVVDDGVTGLLCRPGDA
;
A
#
# COMPACT_ATOMS: atom_id res chain seq x y z
N MET A 1 -55.86 14.09 7.98
CA MET A 1 -55.54 15.08 9.04
C MET A 1 -55.05 14.29 10.24
N GLY A 2 -53.84 14.36 10.76
CA GLY A 2 -52.57 14.93 10.32
C GLY A 2 -51.47 14.07 10.96
N PHE A 3 -50.46 13.68 10.18
CA PHE A 3 -49.27 13.02 10.72
C PHE A 3 -48.37 14.09 11.34
N SER A 4 -48.10 13.92 12.64
CA SER A 4 -47.16 14.73 13.39
C SER A 4 -45.74 14.50 12.86
N SER A 5 -45.10 15.59 12.47
CA SER A 5 -43.71 15.68 12.06
C SER A 5 -42.75 15.31 13.20
N HIS A 6 -41.95 14.27 13.01
CA HIS A 6 -40.66 14.12 13.69
C HIS A 6 -39.56 14.41 12.67
N GLN A 7 -38.98 15.60 12.77
CA GLN A 7 -37.67 15.91 12.21
C GLN A 7 -36.60 15.23 13.07
N PRO A 8 -35.64 14.49 12.50
CA PRO A 8 -34.36 14.29 13.15
C PRO A 8 -33.44 15.45 12.77
N ALA A 9 -33.21 16.36 13.72
CA ALA A 9 -32.10 17.30 13.66
C ALA A 9 -30.79 16.55 13.89
N THR A 10 -30.00 16.41 12.82
CA THR A 10 -28.53 16.52 12.79
C THR A 10 -27.77 16.35 14.11
N GLN A 11 -27.45 15.10 14.48
CA GLN A 11 -26.32 14.76 15.35
C GLN A 11 -25.18 14.21 14.47
N ARG A 12 -24.34 15.11 13.95
CA ARG A 12 -23.03 14.78 13.34
C ARG A 12 -21.86 15.42 14.10
N ALA A 13 -22.12 16.03 15.26
CA ALA A 13 -21.17 16.86 15.99
C ALA A 13 -20.56 16.20 17.25
N THR A 14 -20.42 14.87 17.30
CA THR A 14 -19.96 14.19 18.54
C THR A 14 -18.72 13.31 18.40
N ALA A 15 -18.32 12.86 17.21
CA ALA A 15 -17.12 12.03 17.06
C ALA A 15 -15.82 12.85 17.08
N ASN A 16 -15.74 13.94 16.31
CA ASN A 16 -14.54 14.79 16.27
C ASN A 16 -14.37 15.62 17.55
N GLY A 17 -15.49 15.99 18.21
CA GLY A 17 -15.44 16.68 19.50
C GLY A 17 -14.88 15.79 20.62
N ASP A 18 -15.23 14.50 20.63
CA ASP A 18 -14.70 13.53 21.59
C ASP A 18 -13.20 13.28 21.36
N LEU A 19 -12.75 13.27 20.11
CA LEU A 19 -11.32 13.12 19.76
C LEU A 19 -10.49 14.36 20.09
N LEU A 20 -11.01 15.58 19.90
CA LEU A 20 -10.34 16.81 20.32
C LEU A 20 -10.22 16.90 21.84
N THR A 21 -11.26 16.48 22.57
CA THR A 21 -11.24 16.44 24.04
C THR A 21 -10.18 15.47 24.55
N ARG A 22 -10.11 14.26 23.97
CA ARG A 22 -9.05 13.28 24.29
C ARG A 22 -7.66 13.74 23.92
N ARG A 23 -7.52 14.57 22.88
CA ARG A 23 -6.24 15.20 22.51
C ARG A 23 -5.79 16.18 23.58
N ASP A 24 -6.69 16.99 24.13
CA ASP A 24 -6.34 17.94 25.18
C ASP A 24 -5.94 17.21 26.48
N GLU A 25 -6.60 16.09 26.79
CA GLU A 25 -6.20 15.16 27.86
C GLU A 25 -4.81 14.57 27.60
N LEU A 26 -4.58 14.02 26.40
CA LEU A 26 -3.29 13.43 25.99
C LEU A 26 -2.14 14.46 26.02
N GLN A 27 -2.41 15.69 25.58
CA GLN A 27 -1.46 16.79 25.64
C GLN A 27 -1.10 17.13 27.10
N GLY A 28 -2.09 17.18 27.98
CA GLY A 28 -1.88 17.38 29.41
C GLY A 28 -1.00 16.29 30.03
N ASP A 29 -1.28 15.03 29.73
CA ASP A 29 -0.54 13.88 30.25
C ASP A 29 0.90 13.84 29.71
N LEU A 30 1.08 14.06 28.42
CA LEU A 30 2.41 14.11 27.77
C LEU A 30 3.26 15.26 28.33
N HIS A 31 2.68 16.45 28.51
CA HIS A 31 3.40 17.59 29.10
C HIS A 31 3.82 17.33 30.54
N GLN A 32 3.02 16.59 31.30
CA GLN A 32 3.39 16.19 32.66
C GLN A 32 4.51 15.14 32.69
N LEU A 33 4.50 14.20 31.74
CA LEU A 33 5.46 13.08 31.70
C LEU A 33 6.83 13.47 31.16
N VAL A 34 6.89 14.28 30.11
CA VAL A 34 8.13 14.57 29.37
C VAL A 34 8.37 16.05 29.08
N GLY A 35 7.51 16.94 29.60
CA GLY A 35 7.58 18.37 29.31
C GLY A 35 7.11 18.72 27.89
N ARG A 36 7.20 20.01 27.54
CA ARG A 36 6.96 20.44 26.15
C ARG A 36 8.15 20.04 25.28
N HIS A 37 7.94 19.11 24.37
CA HIS A 37 8.95 18.64 23.41
C HIS A 37 8.54 19.00 21.97
N PRO A 38 9.44 19.53 21.12
CA PRO A 38 9.09 20.00 19.77
C PRO A 38 8.41 18.95 18.89
N LEU A 39 8.90 17.70 18.90
CA LEU A 39 8.28 16.60 18.15
C LEU A 39 6.90 16.17 18.68
N ILE A 40 6.62 16.39 19.97
CA ILE A 40 5.29 16.09 20.53
C ILE A 40 4.30 17.14 20.05
N GLU A 41 4.67 18.42 20.10
CA GLU A 41 3.83 19.51 19.53
C GLU A 41 3.62 19.33 18.03
N ASN A 42 4.64 18.89 17.30
CA ASN A 42 4.54 18.55 15.88
C ASN A 42 3.48 17.47 15.64
N ASN A 43 3.51 16.39 16.42
CA ASN A 43 2.56 15.28 16.26
C ASN A 43 1.14 15.72 16.65
N LEU A 44 0.98 16.51 17.71
CA LEU A 44 -0.30 17.08 18.09
C LEU A 44 -0.88 17.99 17.00
N ALA A 45 -0.05 18.81 16.35
CA ALA A 45 -0.46 19.65 15.21
C ALA A 45 -0.89 18.79 14.00
N CYS A 46 -0.17 17.71 13.70
CA CYS A 46 -0.57 16.75 12.67
C CYS A 46 -1.91 16.08 12.98
N ILE A 47 -2.16 15.73 14.24
CA ILE A 47 -3.43 15.15 14.69
C ILE A 47 -4.56 16.18 14.55
N GLU A 48 -4.36 17.43 14.98
CA GLU A 48 -5.33 18.52 14.79
C GLU A 48 -5.71 18.67 13.31
N ALA A 49 -4.72 18.64 12.42
CA ALA A 49 -4.94 18.71 10.99
C ALA A 49 -5.75 17.51 10.47
N ALA A 50 -5.41 16.29 10.90
CA ALA A 50 -6.13 15.07 10.53
C ALA A 50 -7.58 15.05 11.03
N LEU A 51 -7.87 15.71 12.15
CA LEU A 51 -9.22 15.88 12.70
C LEU A 51 -10.02 17.03 12.05
N GLY A 52 -9.41 17.74 11.10
CA GLY A 52 -10.02 18.85 10.36
C GLY A 52 -9.88 20.22 11.03
N ASN A 53 -9.12 20.34 12.12
CA ASN A 53 -8.80 21.62 12.76
C ASN A 53 -7.51 22.23 12.17
N ILE A 54 -7.61 22.65 10.91
CA ILE A 54 -6.48 23.17 10.13
C ILE A 54 -5.95 24.51 10.67
N GLU A 55 -6.80 25.31 11.31
CA GLU A 55 -6.38 26.56 11.97
C GLU A 55 -5.64 26.31 13.28
N GLY A 56 -6.15 25.39 14.12
CA GLY A 56 -5.46 24.96 15.33
C GLY A 56 -4.08 24.37 15.01
N ALA A 57 -4.02 23.45 14.04
CA ALA A 57 -2.77 22.82 13.62
C ALA A 57 -1.69 23.83 13.25
N ALA A 58 -2.05 24.86 12.46
CA ALA A 58 -1.11 25.90 12.06
C ALA A 58 -0.64 26.75 13.25
N ALA A 59 -1.56 27.11 14.15
CA ALA A 59 -1.22 27.86 15.35
C ALA A 59 -0.29 27.06 16.28
N THR A 60 -0.46 25.75 16.34
CA THR A 60 0.44 24.84 17.06
C THR A 60 1.82 24.82 16.38
N PHE A 61 1.89 24.63 15.06
CA PHE A 61 3.15 24.66 14.30
C PHE A 61 3.95 25.96 14.48
N ASP A 62 3.28 27.11 14.50
CA ASP A 62 3.90 28.43 14.65
C ASP A 62 4.59 28.62 16.02
N GLN A 63 4.25 27.79 17.01
CA GLN A 63 4.80 27.86 18.37
C GLN A 63 5.92 26.84 18.63
N ILE A 64 6.22 25.97 17.66
CA ILE A 64 7.23 24.93 17.85
C ILE A 64 8.63 25.52 17.64
N GLU A 65 9.46 25.43 18.68
CA GLU A 65 10.87 25.80 18.62
C GLU A 65 11.75 24.53 18.54
N PRO A 66 12.22 24.12 17.35
CA PRO A 66 13.09 22.94 17.22
C PRO A 66 14.44 23.15 17.92
N THR A 67 14.93 22.10 18.57
CA THR A 67 16.21 22.05 19.28
C THR A 67 17.32 21.34 18.51
N SER A 68 16.98 20.63 17.43
CA SER A 68 17.93 20.01 16.51
C SER A 68 17.56 20.20 15.03
N ASP A 69 18.50 19.93 14.13
CA ASP A 69 18.25 20.01 12.68
C ASP A 69 17.25 18.95 12.20
N VAL A 70 17.29 17.75 12.79
CA VAL A 70 16.32 16.67 12.48
C VAL A 70 14.90 17.13 12.82
N GLU A 71 14.70 17.72 13.99
CA GLU A 71 13.39 18.25 14.39
C GLU A 71 12.94 19.36 13.45
N ARG A 72 13.83 20.28 13.11
CA ARG A 72 13.56 21.39 12.20
C ARG A 72 13.07 20.88 10.84
N ASP A 73 13.74 19.87 10.29
CA ASP A 73 13.39 19.29 8.99
C ASP A 73 12.04 18.56 9.04
N THR A 74 11.78 17.76 10.07
CA THR A 74 10.49 17.07 10.27
C THR A 74 9.34 18.06 10.41
N ILE A 75 9.50 19.10 11.24
CA ILE A 75 8.48 20.14 11.46
C ILE A 75 8.23 20.92 10.16
N ALA A 76 9.28 21.31 9.45
CA ALA A 76 9.16 22.04 8.18
C ALA A 76 8.45 21.21 7.10
N HIS A 77 8.71 19.90 7.06
CA HIS A 77 8.01 18.98 6.16
C HIS A 77 6.51 18.95 6.44
N ASN A 78 6.12 18.72 7.69
CA ASN A 78 4.71 18.63 8.08
C ASN A 78 3.97 19.96 7.91
N LEU A 79 4.62 21.09 8.23
CA LEU A 79 4.07 22.42 7.98
C LEU A 79 3.86 22.68 6.48
N SER A 80 4.81 22.27 5.62
CA SER A 80 4.66 22.35 4.16
C SER A 80 3.45 21.54 3.67
N GLU A 81 3.26 20.33 4.20
CA GLU A 81 2.10 19.50 3.87
C GLU A 81 0.79 20.15 4.36
N LEU A 82 0.73 20.69 5.59
CA LEU A 82 -0.43 21.43 6.09
C LEU A 82 -0.75 22.64 5.20
N GLN A 83 0.25 23.38 4.75
CA GLN A 83 0.08 24.51 3.83
C GLN A 83 -0.45 24.06 2.46
N ARG A 84 -0.05 22.88 1.96
CA ARG A 84 -0.64 22.27 0.76
C ARG A 84 -2.09 21.90 0.98
N PHE A 85 -2.43 21.28 2.11
CA PHE A 85 -3.83 20.99 2.48
C PHE A 85 -4.68 22.26 2.55
N ARG A 86 -4.18 23.34 3.19
CA ARG A 86 -4.85 24.65 3.20
C ARG A 86 -5.11 25.20 1.80
N ARG A 87 -4.16 25.05 0.87
CA ARG A 87 -4.36 25.47 -0.54
C ARG A 87 -5.42 24.60 -1.24
N ILE A 88 -5.46 23.31 -0.95
CA ILE A 88 -6.48 22.40 -1.50
C ILE A 88 -7.87 22.74 -0.95
N GLU A 89 -8.01 22.99 0.36
CA GLU A 89 -9.30 23.39 0.96
C GLU A 89 -9.74 24.79 0.54
N SER A 90 -8.84 25.78 0.48
CA SER A 90 -9.18 27.12 -0.01
C SER A 90 -9.51 27.14 -1.50
N ASN A 91 -8.91 26.25 -2.30
CA ASN A 91 -9.33 26.03 -3.69
C ASN A 91 -10.60 25.14 -3.78
N GLY A 92 -10.93 24.38 -2.73
CA GLY A 92 -12.10 23.50 -2.63
C GLY A 92 -13.35 24.13 -2.01
N ALA A 93 -13.23 25.33 -1.40
CA ALA A 93 -14.32 26.03 -0.71
C ALA A 93 -14.99 27.14 -1.56
N SER A 94 -14.93 27.03 -2.89
CA SER A 94 -15.86 27.73 -3.78
C SER A 94 -16.76 26.70 -4.46
N ALA A 95 -17.98 26.54 -3.96
CA ALA A 95 -19.07 25.84 -4.65
C ALA A 95 -19.49 26.51 -5.98
N ASN A 96 -18.71 27.49 -6.46
CA ASN A 96 -18.93 28.26 -7.67
C ASN A 96 -17.67 28.32 -8.57
N ASP A 97 -16.59 27.58 -8.28
CA ASP A 97 -15.48 27.50 -9.23
C ASP A 97 -15.90 26.65 -10.43
N ARG A 98 -16.07 27.33 -11.56
CA ARG A 98 -16.45 26.75 -12.86
C ARG A 98 -15.23 26.22 -13.63
N SER A 99 -14.08 26.06 -12.97
CA SER A 99 -12.94 25.39 -13.60
C SER A 99 -13.34 23.93 -13.92
N PRO A 100 -13.12 23.46 -15.17
CA PRO A 100 -13.45 22.09 -15.52
C PRO A 100 -12.64 21.14 -14.64
N ARG A 101 -13.33 20.19 -13.98
CA ARG A 101 -12.69 19.15 -13.18
C ARG A 101 -11.69 18.40 -14.07
N ARG A 102 -10.45 18.28 -13.60
CA ARG A 102 -9.44 17.46 -14.30
C ARG A 102 -9.94 16.02 -14.42
N ARG A 103 -9.82 15.47 -15.61
CA ARG A 103 -10.28 14.14 -16.00
C ARG A 103 -9.13 13.17 -15.92
N VAL A 104 -9.27 12.13 -15.09
CA VAL A 104 -8.22 11.15 -14.82
C VAL A 104 -8.73 9.78 -15.21
N ALA A 105 -8.10 9.18 -16.21
CA ALA A 105 -8.32 7.77 -16.52
C ALA A 105 -7.36 6.91 -15.68
N VAL A 106 -7.88 5.88 -15.02
CA VAL A 106 -7.06 4.83 -14.42
C VAL A 106 -7.24 3.59 -15.26
N VAL A 107 -6.14 2.98 -15.74
CA VAL A 107 -6.20 1.79 -16.61
C VAL A 107 -5.50 0.62 -15.94
N SER A 108 -6.16 -0.54 -15.93
CA SER A 108 -5.61 -1.76 -15.30
C SER A 108 -6.01 -3.03 -16.04
N LEU A 109 -5.06 -3.94 -16.23
CA LEU A 109 -5.33 -5.21 -16.92
C LEU A 109 -5.76 -6.33 -15.97
N LEU A 110 -5.26 -6.33 -14.73
CA LEU A 110 -5.35 -7.48 -13.81
C LEU A 110 -6.16 -7.17 -12.54
N PHE A 111 -7.16 -6.29 -12.65
CA PHE A 111 -7.95 -5.83 -11.51
C PHE A 111 -9.10 -6.80 -11.18
N ASN A 112 -9.21 -7.18 -9.91
CA ASN A 112 -10.28 -8.03 -9.36
C ASN A 112 -10.80 -7.39 -8.07
N TRP A 113 -12.09 -7.51 -7.75
CA TRP A 113 -12.64 -6.90 -6.54
C TRP A 113 -13.79 -7.70 -5.93
N PRO A 114 -13.81 -7.98 -4.62
CA PRO A 114 -12.80 -7.64 -3.61
C PRO A 114 -11.49 -8.40 -3.83
N SER A 115 -10.39 -7.87 -3.30
CA SER A 115 -9.07 -8.51 -3.36
C SER A 115 -8.38 -8.46 -2.01
N THR A 116 -7.56 -9.47 -1.72
CA THR A 116 -6.59 -9.46 -0.62
C THR A 116 -5.20 -9.02 -1.08
N GLY A 117 -4.97 -8.89 -2.39
CA GLY A 117 -3.70 -8.49 -2.96
C GLY A 117 -3.46 -6.98 -2.86
N GLY A 118 -2.30 -6.59 -2.32
CA GLY A 118 -1.94 -5.19 -2.06
C GLY A 118 -2.14 -4.25 -3.25
N GLY A 119 -1.55 -4.59 -4.41
CA GLY A 119 -1.60 -3.74 -5.60
C GLY A 119 -3.04 -3.47 -6.11
N THR A 120 -3.94 -4.45 -6.01
CA THR A 120 -5.32 -4.31 -6.47
C THR A 120 -6.15 -3.46 -5.52
N VAL A 121 -6.00 -3.68 -4.21
CA VAL A 121 -6.66 -2.84 -3.21
C VAL A 121 -6.18 -1.39 -3.33
N HIS A 122 -4.89 -1.18 -3.56
CA HIS A 122 -4.34 0.16 -3.77
C HIS A 122 -4.83 0.86 -5.02
N THR A 123 -5.12 0.11 -6.10
CA THR A 123 -5.76 0.68 -7.29
C THR A 123 -7.18 1.15 -6.95
N LYS A 124 -7.95 0.37 -6.19
CA LYS A 124 -9.27 0.79 -5.68
C LYS A 124 -9.16 2.05 -4.83
N GLU A 125 -8.27 2.05 -3.84
CA GLU A 125 -8.09 3.17 -2.90
C GLU A 125 -7.64 4.45 -3.62
N LEU A 126 -6.75 4.34 -4.60
CA LEU A 126 -6.35 5.46 -5.44
C LEU A 126 -7.53 6.08 -6.21
N CYS A 127 -8.33 5.25 -6.87
CA CYS A 127 -9.50 5.72 -7.61
C CYS A 127 -10.53 6.40 -6.69
N ASP A 128 -10.81 5.80 -5.52
CA ASP A 128 -11.73 6.33 -4.51
C ASP A 128 -11.23 7.67 -3.96
N PHE A 129 -9.93 7.76 -3.63
CA PHE A 129 -9.30 8.99 -3.16
C PHE A 129 -9.41 10.11 -4.19
N LEU A 130 -8.99 9.87 -5.44
CA LEU A 130 -9.07 10.89 -6.50
C LEU A 130 -10.52 11.33 -6.75
N PHE A 131 -11.47 10.40 -6.73
CA PHE A 131 -12.88 10.70 -6.93
C PHE A 131 -13.43 11.59 -5.80
N ARG A 132 -13.11 11.27 -4.55
CA ARG A 132 -13.49 12.09 -3.37
C ARG A 132 -12.80 13.45 -3.35
N ALA A 133 -11.58 13.54 -3.87
CA ALA A 133 -10.84 14.79 -4.03
C ALA A 133 -11.41 15.70 -5.13
N GLY A 134 -12.47 15.29 -5.82
CA GLY A 134 -13.20 16.13 -6.78
C GLY A 134 -12.76 16.01 -8.23
N TYR A 135 -11.85 15.09 -8.57
CA TYR A 135 -11.49 14.80 -9.95
C TYR A 135 -12.65 14.08 -10.67
N ASP A 136 -12.78 14.29 -11.98
CA ASP A 136 -13.58 13.39 -12.83
C ASP A 136 -12.71 12.15 -13.04
N VAL A 137 -13.06 11.03 -12.42
CA VAL A 137 -12.27 9.79 -12.46
C VAL A 137 -13.03 8.72 -13.22
N ARG A 138 -12.33 8.02 -14.11
CA ARG A 138 -12.85 6.81 -14.76
C ARG A 138 -11.83 5.67 -14.70
N HIS A 139 -12.22 4.56 -14.07
CA HIS A 139 -11.38 3.37 -13.99
C HIS A 139 -11.75 2.35 -15.08
N PHE A 140 -10.89 2.19 -16.09
CA PHE A 140 -11.03 1.19 -17.14
C PHE A 140 -10.27 -0.08 -16.75
N TYR A 141 -10.95 -1.22 -16.75
CA TYR A 141 -10.33 -2.48 -16.40
C TYR A 141 -10.75 -3.61 -17.33
N ALA A 142 -9.82 -4.53 -17.60
CA ALA A 142 -10.13 -5.68 -18.43
C ALA A 142 -10.95 -6.73 -17.67
N VAL A 143 -11.81 -7.43 -18.40
CA VAL A 143 -12.58 -8.58 -17.92
C VAL A 143 -12.33 -9.75 -18.86
N ASN A 144 -11.81 -10.84 -18.31
CA ASN A 144 -11.67 -12.11 -19.00
C ASN A 144 -11.98 -13.26 -18.03
N ASN A 145 -13.10 -13.95 -18.27
CA ASN A 145 -13.59 -15.02 -17.41
C ASN A 145 -12.70 -16.27 -17.42
N GLN A 146 -11.99 -16.55 -18.51
CA GLN A 146 -11.11 -17.73 -18.62
C GLN A 146 -9.88 -17.60 -17.73
N TRP A 147 -9.42 -16.37 -17.52
CA TRP A 147 -8.24 -16.05 -16.72
C TRP A 147 -8.58 -15.57 -15.31
N ASP A 148 -9.86 -15.59 -14.92
CA ASP A 148 -10.38 -15.00 -13.67
C ASP A 148 -9.89 -13.55 -13.45
N VAL A 149 -9.94 -12.75 -14.53
CA VAL A 149 -9.57 -11.33 -14.55
C VAL A 149 -10.82 -10.47 -14.69
N GLY A 150 -10.89 -9.36 -13.96
CA GLY A 150 -12.03 -8.43 -13.99
C GLY A 150 -13.23 -8.89 -13.17
N ASN A 151 -13.02 -9.81 -12.22
CA ASN A 151 -14.05 -10.36 -11.35
C ASN A 151 -14.42 -9.33 -10.26
N VAL A 152 -15.29 -8.38 -10.62
CA VAL A 152 -15.80 -7.34 -9.71
C VAL A 152 -17.16 -7.78 -9.16
N ARG A 153 -17.16 -8.30 -7.94
CA ARG A 153 -18.33 -8.86 -7.23
C ARG A 153 -18.96 -7.88 -6.22
N ARG A 154 -18.23 -6.83 -5.83
CA ARG A 154 -18.72 -5.75 -4.95
C ARG A 154 -18.71 -4.44 -5.75
N VAL A 155 -19.68 -3.57 -5.47
CA VAL A 155 -19.79 -2.26 -6.12
C VAL A 155 -18.56 -1.41 -5.78
N LEU A 156 -18.02 -0.71 -6.78
CA LEU A 156 -16.92 0.24 -6.59
C LEU A 156 -17.48 1.62 -6.22
N PRO A 157 -16.85 2.36 -5.30
CA PRO A 157 -17.34 3.66 -4.85
C PRO A 157 -17.03 4.81 -5.83
N TYR A 158 -16.62 4.49 -7.06
CA TYR A 158 -16.22 5.43 -8.11
C TYR A 158 -16.63 4.90 -9.48
N PRO A 159 -16.73 5.76 -10.52
CA PRO A 159 -17.08 5.33 -11.87
C PRO A 159 -16.02 4.40 -12.49
N SER A 160 -16.47 3.27 -13.02
CA SER A 160 -15.60 2.27 -13.66
C SER A 160 -16.22 1.71 -14.95
N VAL A 161 -15.38 1.28 -15.89
CA VAL A 161 -15.78 0.70 -17.18
C VAL A 161 -15.11 -0.67 -17.34
N PRO A 162 -15.88 -1.78 -17.31
CA PRO A 162 -15.36 -3.09 -17.66
C PRO A 162 -15.18 -3.23 -19.18
N LEU A 163 -13.95 -3.50 -19.62
CA LEU A 163 -13.62 -3.84 -21.00
C LEU A 163 -13.57 -5.36 -21.13
N ARG A 164 -14.59 -5.94 -21.77
CA ARG A 164 -14.74 -7.40 -21.82
C ARG A 164 -13.96 -7.99 -22.98
N PHE A 165 -13.27 -9.10 -22.71
CA PHE A 165 -12.53 -9.89 -23.68
C PHE A 165 -12.99 -11.35 -23.60
N GLY A 166 -13.26 -11.94 -24.75
CA GLY A 166 -13.36 -13.38 -24.92
C GLY A 166 -12.00 -14.01 -25.20
N GLU A 167 -12.02 -15.25 -25.67
CA GLU A 167 -10.80 -16.04 -25.92
C GLU A 167 -9.98 -15.50 -27.10
N ARG A 168 -10.67 -15.16 -28.20
CA ARG A 168 -10.02 -14.79 -29.47
C ARG A 168 -9.40 -13.39 -29.43
N ASP A 169 -9.97 -12.51 -28.63
CA ASP A 169 -9.58 -11.12 -28.46
C ASP A 169 -8.72 -10.88 -27.20
N TRP A 170 -8.36 -11.92 -26.43
CA TRP A 170 -7.35 -11.82 -25.37
C TRP A 170 -5.93 -11.86 -25.93
N ASN A 171 -5.59 -10.84 -26.71
CA ASN A 171 -4.30 -10.68 -27.36
C ASN A 171 -3.85 -9.21 -27.30
N GLU A 172 -2.57 -8.98 -27.59
CA GLU A 172 -1.96 -7.65 -27.51
C GLU A 172 -2.71 -6.58 -28.34
N GLU A 173 -3.08 -6.90 -29.57
CA GLU A 173 -3.69 -5.95 -30.51
C GLU A 173 -5.07 -5.50 -30.03
N SER A 174 -5.93 -6.48 -29.72
CA SER A 174 -7.29 -6.24 -29.26
C SER A 174 -7.34 -5.54 -27.90
N ILE A 175 -6.40 -5.85 -26.99
CA ILE A 175 -6.25 -5.14 -25.71
C ILE A 175 -5.91 -3.67 -25.97
N LYS A 176 -4.90 -3.39 -26.81
CA LYS A 176 -4.50 -2.02 -27.12
C LYS A 176 -5.63 -1.22 -27.77
N GLU A 177 -6.30 -1.80 -28.76
CA GLU A 177 -7.39 -1.14 -29.48
C GLU A 177 -8.55 -0.78 -28.55
N ARG A 178 -9.02 -1.74 -27.74
CA ARG A 178 -10.18 -1.53 -26.86
C ARG A 178 -9.91 -0.54 -25.73
N PHE A 179 -8.71 -0.56 -25.15
CA PHE A 179 -8.32 0.45 -24.17
C PHE A 179 -8.19 1.82 -24.84
N ARG A 180 -7.57 1.91 -26.02
CA ARG A 180 -7.44 3.17 -26.77
C ARG A 180 -8.79 3.78 -27.08
N GLU A 181 -9.73 3.00 -27.62
CA GLU A 181 -11.07 3.48 -27.95
C GLU A 181 -11.81 3.99 -26.72
N ALA A 182 -11.87 3.18 -25.65
CA ALA A 182 -12.61 3.53 -24.44
C ALA A 182 -12.02 4.74 -23.70
N VAL A 183 -10.69 4.83 -23.61
CA VAL A 183 -9.99 5.98 -23.00
C VAL A 183 -10.10 7.21 -23.91
N GLY A 184 -9.99 7.03 -25.21
CA GLY A 184 -10.15 8.07 -26.23
C GLY A 184 -11.53 8.71 -26.23
N GLU A 185 -12.60 7.92 -26.05
CA GLU A 185 -13.96 8.43 -25.87
C GLU A 185 -14.09 9.29 -24.62
N TYR A 186 -13.42 8.88 -23.54
CA TYR A 186 -13.44 9.62 -22.28
C TYR A 186 -12.63 10.92 -22.33
N ARG A 187 -11.57 11.00 -23.17
CA ARG A 187 -10.70 12.19 -23.31
C ARG A 187 -10.15 12.69 -21.96
N PRO A 188 -9.31 11.90 -21.28
CA PRO A 188 -8.70 12.31 -20.02
C PRO A 188 -7.64 13.41 -20.22
N ASP A 189 -7.42 14.23 -19.18
CA ASP A 189 -6.26 15.12 -19.11
C ASP A 189 -4.98 14.36 -18.73
N SER A 190 -5.13 13.22 -18.03
CA SER A 190 -4.03 12.34 -17.66
C SER A 190 -4.47 10.89 -17.44
N VAL A 191 -3.55 9.95 -17.64
CA VAL A 191 -3.79 8.51 -17.46
C VAL A 191 -2.85 7.92 -16.41
N ILE A 192 -3.36 7.05 -15.54
CA ILE A 192 -2.55 6.27 -14.60
C ILE A 192 -2.58 4.80 -15.03
N VAL A 193 -1.43 4.28 -15.45
CA VAL A 193 -1.23 2.86 -15.80
C VAL A 193 -0.84 2.07 -14.55
N THR A 194 -1.72 1.18 -14.10
CA THR A 194 -1.55 0.42 -12.84
C THR A 194 -2.02 -1.03 -12.99
N SER A 195 -1.67 -1.90 -12.03
CA SER A 195 -2.17 -3.29 -11.95
C SER A 195 -2.10 -4.06 -13.28
N SER A 196 -0.95 -4.01 -13.96
CA SER A 196 -0.72 -4.62 -15.28
C SER A 196 0.60 -5.38 -15.41
N TRP A 197 1.45 -5.39 -14.38
CA TRP A 197 2.69 -6.18 -14.33
C TRP A 197 3.54 -6.13 -15.62
N ASN A 198 3.98 -7.23 -16.22
CA ASN A 198 4.82 -7.17 -17.43
C ASN A 198 4.05 -6.61 -18.64
N THR A 199 2.71 -6.57 -18.61
CA THR A 199 1.89 -5.93 -19.67
C THR A 199 1.80 -4.40 -19.56
N LYS A 200 2.55 -3.72 -18.68
CA LYS A 200 2.60 -2.25 -18.64
C LYS A 200 2.88 -1.59 -20.01
N PRO A 201 3.82 -2.08 -20.85
CA PRO A 201 4.07 -1.48 -22.16
C PRO A 201 2.85 -1.54 -23.07
N LEU A 202 2.04 -2.60 -22.99
CA LEU A 202 0.79 -2.71 -23.74
C LEU A 202 -0.16 -1.55 -23.39
N LEU A 203 -0.40 -1.30 -22.09
CA LEU A 203 -1.32 -0.25 -21.67
C LEU A 203 -0.76 1.14 -21.93
N ALA A 204 0.56 1.34 -21.79
CA ALA A 204 1.21 2.59 -22.16
C ALA A 204 1.04 2.90 -23.66
N GLU A 205 1.27 1.93 -24.54
CA GLU A 205 1.04 2.06 -25.98
C GLU A 205 -0.44 2.28 -26.36
N ALA A 206 -1.37 1.76 -25.55
CA ALA A 206 -2.80 1.96 -25.76
C ALA A 206 -3.20 3.42 -25.50
N VAL A 207 -2.54 4.09 -24.56
CA VAL A 207 -2.92 5.43 -24.08
C VAL A 207 -1.89 6.52 -24.41
N ALA A 208 -0.90 6.22 -25.25
CA ALA A 208 0.22 7.10 -25.57
C ALA A 208 -0.16 8.46 -26.19
N GLU A 209 -1.40 8.64 -26.64
CA GLU A 209 -1.92 9.94 -27.10
C GLU A 209 -2.21 10.92 -25.95
N PHE A 210 -2.25 10.44 -24.71
CA PHE A 210 -2.50 11.23 -23.50
C PHE A 210 -1.26 11.26 -22.60
N PRO A 211 -1.05 12.33 -21.81
CA PRO A 211 -0.05 12.32 -20.75
C PRO A 211 -0.34 11.18 -19.77
N TYR A 212 0.64 10.31 -19.53
CA TYR A 212 0.45 9.15 -18.66
C TYR A 212 1.53 9.00 -17.60
N PHE A 213 1.12 8.43 -16.48
CA PHE A 213 1.96 8.03 -15.37
C PHE A 213 1.98 6.51 -15.29
N ILE A 214 3.14 5.94 -15.00
CA ILE A 214 3.26 4.53 -14.66
C ILE A 214 3.28 4.39 -13.14
N ARG A 215 2.49 3.47 -12.58
CA ARG A 215 2.55 3.13 -11.16
C ARG A 215 3.27 1.80 -10.95
N ILE A 216 4.23 1.73 -10.03
CA ILE A 216 4.90 0.49 -9.57
C ILE A 216 4.56 0.24 -8.11
N ALA A 217 3.77 -0.79 -7.83
CA ALA A 217 3.23 -1.08 -6.50
C ALA A 217 3.90 -2.25 -5.78
N ALA A 218 4.55 -3.17 -6.50
CA ALA A 218 5.12 -4.41 -5.98
C ALA A 218 6.31 -4.91 -6.81
N LEU A 219 7.19 -4.00 -7.26
CA LEU A 219 8.35 -4.28 -8.12
C LEU A 219 7.98 -4.96 -9.46
N GLU A 220 6.72 -4.84 -9.86
CA GLU A 220 6.27 -5.40 -11.12
C GLU A 220 6.95 -4.67 -12.29
N SER A 221 7.21 -5.39 -13.39
CA SER A 221 7.99 -4.90 -14.55
C SER A 221 9.47 -4.60 -14.28
N ILE A 222 9.89 -4.45 -13.01
CA ILE A 222 11.30 -4.40 -12.60
C ILE A 222 11.89 -5.81 -12.60
N CYS A 223 11.07 -6.82 -12.30
CA CYS A 223 11.41 -8.23 -12.43
C CYS A 223 10.37 -8.98 -13.28
N PRO A 224 10.78 -9.71 -14.33
CA PRO A 224 9.84 -10.49 -15.15
C PRO A 224 9.13 -11.60 -14.39
N LEU A 225 9.72 -12.08 -13.30
CA LEU A 225 9.14 -13.13 -12.47
C LEU A 225 8.00 -12.60 -11.59
N ASN A 226 7.89 -11.28 -11.38
CA ASN A 226 6.97 -10.64 -10.43
C ASN A 226 6.98 -11.27 -9.03
N ASN A 227 8.15 -11.75 -8.59
CA ASN A 227 8.34 -12.45 -7.34
C ASN A 227 9.21 -11.63 -6.36
N VAL A 228 9.10 -10.30 -6.44
CA VAL A 228 9.90 -9.33 -5.66
C VAL A 228 11.41 -9.53 -5.76
N ARG A 229 11.89 -10.02 -6.92
CA ARG A 229 13.33 -10.23 -7.21
C ARG A 229 13.98 -11.25 -6.27
N LEU A 230 13.19 -12.14 -5.67
CA LEU A 230 13.69 -13.23 -4.83
C LEU A 230 14.11 -14.42 -5.70
N LEU A 231 15.36 -14.83 -5.61
CA LEU A 231 15.91 -16.03 -6.25
C LEU A 231 16.38 -17.02 -5.18
N LEU A 232 16.84 -18.18 -5.63
CA LEU A 232 17.47 -19.18 -4.79
C LEU A 232 18.92 -19.39 -5.27
N ASP A 233 19.85 -19.47 -4.33
CA ASP A 233 21.23 -19.88 -4.64
C ASP A 233 21.35 -21.40 -4.83
N GLU A 234 22.57 -21.89 -5.06
CA GLU A 234 22.87 -23.31 -5.26
C GLU A 234 22.50 -24.17 -4.03
N GLN A 235 22.52 -23.59 -2.83
CA GLN A 235 22.15 -24.20 -1.56
C GLN A 235 20.65 -24.03 -1.25
N ARG A 236 19.87 -23.54 -2.23
CA ARG A 236 18.44 -23.24 -2.13
C ARG A 236 18.10 -22.21 -1.05
N GLN A 237 19.04 -21.35 -0.70
CA GLN A 237 18.79 -20.24 0.21
C GLN A 237 18.25 -19.04 -0.57
N PRO A 238 17.28 -18.30 0.02
CA PRO A 238 16.76 -17.09 -0.59
C PRO A 238 17.87 -16.04 -0.77
N VAL A 239 18.01 -15.53 -1.99
CA VAL A 239 18.91 -14.44 -2.33
C VAL A 239 18.16 -13.33 -3.07
N GLN A 240 18.40 -12.10 -2.68
CA GLN A 240 17.83 -10.93 -3.33
C GLN A 240 18.61 -10.63 -4.62
N CYS A 241 17.95 -10.69 -5.78
CA CYS A 241 18.55 -10.29 -7.04
C CYS A 241 18.91 -8.80 -7.04
N ASP A 242 20.08 -8.47 -7.58
CA ASP A 242 20.66 -7.12 -7.67
C ASP A 242 20.36 -6.44 -9.02
N GLY A 243 19.99 -7.19 -10.05
CA GLY A 243 19.63 -6.67 -11.37
C GLY A 243 18.15 -6.28 -11.52
N ASN A 244 17.80 -5.65 -12.64
CA ASN A 244 16.43 -5.30 -13.00
C ASN A 244 16.23 -5.29 -14.52
N GLN A 245 14.99 -5.46 -14.97
CA GLN A 245 14.66 -5.62 -16.39
C GLN A 245 14.89 -4.38 -17.26
N LEU A 246 14.91 -3.18 -16.67
CA LEU A 246 15.14 -1.93 -17.40
C LEU A 246 16.64 -1.72 -17.71
N GLY A 247 17.53 -2.20 -16.84
CA GLY A 247 18.99 -2.12 -17.03
C GLY A 247 19.66 -3.40 -17.53
N ASP A 248 19.11 -4.56 -17.18
CA ASP A 248 19.73 -5.88 -17.35
C ASP A 248 18.85 -6.82 -18.20
N ALA A 249 18.24 -6.30 -19.27
CA ALA A 249 17.23 -7.02 -20.05
C ALA A 249 17.68 -8.43 -20.51
N GLU A 250 18.91 -8.58 -21.00
CA GLU A 250 19.46 -9.87 -21.43
C GLU A 250 19.62 -10.86 -20.26
N ARG A 251 20.14 -10.37 -19.11
CA ARG A 251 20.26 -11.17 -17.89
C ARG A 251 18.89 -11.62 -17.39
N CYS A 252 17.90 -10.73 -17.42
CA CYS A 252 16.52 -11.05 -17.07
C CYS A 252 15.90 -12.08 -18.03
N ARG A 253 16.16 -11.97 -19.33
CA ARG A 253 15.69 -12.95 -20.34
C ARG A 253 16.30 -14.33 -20.10
N ALA A 254 17.59 -14.41 -19.78
CA ALA A 254 18.25 -15.67 -19.44
C ALA A 254 17.77 -16.25 -18.09
N CYS A 255 17.40 -15.38 -17.13
CA CYS A 255 16.94 -15.79 -15.80
C CYS A 255 15.58 -16.50 -15.82
N VAL A 256 14.63 -16.03 -16.65
CA VAL A 256 13.24 -16.51 -16.62
C VAL A 256 13.10 -18.01 -16.86
N PRO A 257 13.71 -18.62 -17.89
CA PRO A 257 13.59 -20.07 -18.12
C PRO A 257 14.04 -20.92 -16.92
N ALA A 258 15.07 -20.47 -16.19
CA ALA A 258 15.64 -21.18 -15.04
C ALA A 258 14.83 -20.99 -13.73
N ASN A 259 13.98 -19.97 -13.67
CA ASN A 259 13.33 -19.52 -12.42
C ASN A 259 11.81 -19.35 -12.53
N GLN A 260 11.20 -19.65 -13.68
CA GLN A 260 9.75 -19.47 -13.90
C GLN A 260 8.86 -20.23 -12.90
N GLN A 261 9.35 -21.31 -12.30
CA GLN A 261 8.69 -22.07 -11.23
C GLN A 261 8.49 -21.23 -9.96
N LEU A 262 9.24 -20.15 -9.78
CA LEU A 262 9.08 -19.19 -8.69
C LEU A 262 7.97 -18.17 -8.97
N SER A 263 7.35 -18.20 -10.16
CA SER A 263 6.21 -17.36 -10.55
C SER A 263 4.93 -18.19 -10.63
N GLY A 264 3.84 -17.68 -10.05
CA GLY A 264 2.51 -18.28 -10.21
C GLY A 264 2.03 -18.30 -11.67
N GLY A 265 1.07 -19.18 -11.99
CA GLY A 265 0.60 -19.40 -13.37
C GLY A 265 0.09 -18.13 -14.07
N LEU A 266 -0.60 -17.24 -13.34
CA LEU A 266 -1.07 -15.96 -13.90
C LEU A 266 0.09 -15.03 -14.29
N HIS A 267 1.18 -15.00 -13.50
CA HIS A 267 2.39 -14.23 -13.83
C HIS A 267 3.10 -14.78 -15.07
N GLN A 268 3.10 -16.10 -15.26
CA GLN A 268 3.68 -16.71 -16.46
C GLN A 268 2.85 -16.37 -17.70
N ALA A 269 1.52 -16.45 -17.58
CA ALA A 269 0.61 -16.16 -18.66
C ALA A 269 0.61 -14.70 -19.11
N GLU A 270 0.57 -13.76 -18.16
CA GLU A 270 0.64 -12.33 -18.51
C GLU A 270 1.99 -11.95 -19.11
N ARG A 271 3.09 -12.56 -18.65
CA ARG A 271 4.43 -12.32 -19.22
C ARG A 271 4.48 -12.76 -20.68
N LYS A 272 3.83 -13.89 -21.00
CA LYS A 272 3.65 -14.34 -22.38
C LYS A 272 2.76 -13.37 -23.17
N LEU A 273 1.65 -12.91 -22.61
CA LEU A 273 0.77 -11.91 -23.23
C LEU A 273 1.48 -10.59 -23.50
N ALA A 274 2.39 -10.17 -22.61
CA ALA A 274 3.21 -8.99 -22.77
C ALA A 274 4.22 -9.11 -23.91
N GLY A 275 4.45 -10.32 -24.43
CA GLY A 275 5.44 -10.59 -25.46
C GLY A 275 6.87 -10.56 -24.93
N PHE A 276 7.11 -10.89 -23.66
CA PHE A 276 8.43 -10.83 -23.00
C PHE A 276 9.56 -11.50 -23.79
N ASP A 277 9.26 -12.63 -24.45
CA ASP A 277 10.24 -13.40 -25.22
C ASP A 277 10.58 -12.77 -26.59
N ARG A 278 9.85 -11.74 -27.03
CA ARG A 278 10.12 -11.03 -28.29
C ARG A 278 11.28 -10.06 -28.12
N ASP A 279 12.10 -9.91 -29.14
CA ASP A 279 13.31 -9.06 -29.11
C ASP A 279 13.02 -7.58 -28.85
N ASP A 280 11.81 -7.11 -29.18
CA ASP A 280 11.39 -5.72 -28.99
C ASP A 280 10.82 -5.42 -27.59
N TYR A 281 10.61 -6.40 -26.73
CA TYR A 281 9.95 -6.17 -25.44
C TYR A 281 10.71 -5.21 -24.52
N SER A 282 12.03 -5.34 -24.41
CA SER A 282 12.85 -4.48 -23.54
C SER A 282 12.83 -3.03 -24.01
N GLU A 283 12.86 -2.81 -25.33
CA GLU A 283 12.74 -1.48 -25.93
C GLU A 283 11.36 -0.87 -25.64
N ARG A 284 10.28 -1.65 -25.83
CA ARG A 284 8.91 -1.21 -25.54
C ARG A 284 8.73 -0.83 -24.07
N LEU A 285 9.29 -1.64 -23.17
CA LEU A 285 9.25 -1.36 -21.74
C LEU A 285 10.02 -0.11 -21.37
N THR A 286 11.24 0.05 -21.90
CA THR A 286 12.05 1.24 -21.66
C THR A 286 11.34 2.48 -22.19
N ARG A 287 10.79 2.42 -23.41
CA ARG A 287 10.00 3.50 -24.00
C ARG A 287 8.81 3.89 -23.13
N ALA A 288 8.07 2.92 -22.61
CA ALA A 288 6.95 3.19 -21.72
C ALA A 288 7.36 3.97 -20.45
N PHE A 289 8.55 3.72 -19.89
CA PHE A 289 9.05 4.45 -18.72
C PHE A 289 9.62 5.83 -19.08
N VAL A 290 10.30 5.94 -20.21
CA VAL A 290 10.91 7.20 -20.67
C VAL A 290 9.86 8.22 -21.12
N GLU A 291 8.81 7.77 -21.80
CA GLU A 291 7.73 8.62 -22.32
C GLU A 291 6.68 8.98 -21.27
N ALA A 292 6.63 8.28 -20.13
CA ALA A 292 5.75 8.65 -19.02
C ALA A 292 6.10 10.04 -18.47
N GLU A 293 5.10 10.83 -18.11
CA GLU A 293 5.29 12.11 -17.41
C GLU A 293 5.97 11.90 -16.05
N GLY A 294 5.72 10.75 -15.43
CA GLY A 294 6.43 10.29 -14.25
C GLY A 294 6.06 8.87 -13.85
N VAL A 295 6.92 8.29 -13.00
CA VAL A 295 6.68 6.99 -12.39
C VAL A 295 6.34 7.16 -10.92
N LEU A 296 5.17 6.66 -10.53
CA LEU A 296 4.68 6.65 -9.16
C LEU A 296 5.12 5.34 -8.49
N VAL A 297 5.92 5.43 -7.45
CA VAL A 297 6.46 4.27 -6.71
C VAL A 297 6.04 4.34 -5.25
N VAL A 298 5.96 3.21 -4.57
CA VAL A 298 5.41 3.18 -3.19
C VAL A 298 6.43 3.41 -2.08
N ASN A 299 7.74 3.39 -2.38
CA ASN A 299 8.80 3.64 -1.42
C ASN A 299 10.10 4.17 -2.10
N PRO A 300 11.05 4.75 -1.33
CA PRO A 300 12.31 5.26 -1.86
C PRO A 300 13.24 4.21 -2.50
N LYS A 301 13.25 2.96 -2.03
CA LYS A 301 14.07 1.88 -2.60
C LYS A 301 13.65 1.48 -4.00
N ILE A 302 12.34 1.45 -4.27
CA ILE A 302 11.84 1.26 -5.65
C ILE A 302 12.16 2.49 -6.50
N ALA A 303 12.12 3.70 -5.91
CA ALA A 303 12.51 4.91 -6.62
C ALA A 303 13.96 4.84 -7.11
N GLU A 304 14.89 4.38 -6.26
CA GLU A 304 16.30 4.20 -6.62
C GLU A 304 16.48 3.28 -7.84
N LEU A 305 15.71 2.19 -7.92
CA LEU A 305 15.76 1.24 -9.05
C LEU A 305 15.23 1.85 -10.36
N VAL A 306 14.28 2.77 -10.28
CA VAL A 306 13.54 3.30 -11.45
C VAL A 306 14.10 4.62 -11.96
N ARG A 307 14.65 5.47 -11.08
CA ARG A 307 15.18 6.81 -11.39
C ARG A 307 16.07 6.86 -12.65
N PRO A 308 16.97 5.89 -12.92
CA PRO A 308 17.80 5.93 -14.12
C PRO A 308 17.03 5.82 -15.45
N TYR A 309 15.78 5.35 -15.41
CA TYR A 309 15.01 4.95 -16.59
C TYR A 309 13.73 5.78 -16.81
N ALA A 310 13.50 6.79 -15.98
CA ALA A 310 12.28 7.60 -16.01
C ALA A 310 12.60 9.09 -15.93
N ARG A 311 11.79 9.91 -16.63
CA ARG A 311 11.93 11.38 -16.62
C ARG A 311 11.76 11.97 -15.21
N SER A 312 10.82 11.43 -14.45
CA SER A 312 10.56 11.82 -13.07
C SER A 312 10.07 10.61 -12.28
N VAL A 313 10.38 10.57 -10.98
CA VAL A 313 9.95 9.51 -10.08
C VAL A 313 9.41 10.12 -8.80
N HIS A 314 8.19 9.75 -8.43
CA HIS A 314 7.49 10.25 -7.26
C HIS A 314 7.21 9.11 -6.30
N VAL A 315 7.63 9.27 -5.04
CA VAL A 315 7.25 8.33 -3.97
C VAL A 315 5.85 8.70 -3.49
N VAL A 316 4.87 7.88 -3.84
CA VAL A 316 3.47 7.99 -3.42
C VAL A 316 3.12 6.67 -2.71
N PRO A 317 3.23 6.63 -1.36
CA PRO A 317 2.90 5.44 -0.62
C PRO A 317 1.44 5.07 -0.81
N SER A 318 1.10 3.86 -0.42
CA SER A 318 -0.26 3.42 -0.53
C SER A 318 -1.10 3.94 0.64
N GLY A 319 -2.37 4.23 0.36
CA GLY A 319 -3.29 4.77 1.35
C GLY A 319 -3.63 3.76 2.44
N PHE A 320 -4.22 4.29 3.51
CA PHE A 320 -4.71 3.52 4.66
C PHE A 320 -6.16 3.91 4.93
N ASP A 321 -7.05 2.93 5.02
CA ASP A 321 -8.47 3.15 5.31
C ASP A 321 -8.71 3.13 6.83
N VAL A 322 -8.66 4.31 7.43
CA VAL A 322 -8.90 4.53 8.87
C VAL A 322 -10.28 4.08 9.33
N SER A 323 -11.27 3.97 8.43
CA SER A 323 -12.62 3.52 8.79
C SER A 323 -12.68 2.00 9.01
N ARG A 324 -11.80 1.27 8.32
CA ARG A 324 -11.65 -0.17 8.44
C ARG A 324 -10.74 -0.55 9.62
N PHE A 325 -9.75 0.29 9.90
CA PHE A 325 -8.78 0.10 10.98
C PHE A 325 -8.84 1.31 11.94
N PRO A 326 -9.91 1.43 12.74
CA PRO A 326 -10.10 2.57 13.60
C PRO A 326 -9.07 2.60 14.73
N VAL A 327 -8.57 3.80 15.05
CA VAL A 327 -7.66 4.05 16.19
C VAL A 327 -8.35 3.76 17.53
N SER A 328 -9.68 3.87 17.59
CA SER A 328 -10.49 3.59 18.77
C SER A 328 -10.48 2.10 19.08
N LEU A 329 -9.45 1.64 19.79
CA LEU A 329 -9.28 0.22 20.08
C LEU A 329 -9.50 -0.11 21.53
N ILE A 330 -10.11 -1.29 21.66
CA ILE A 330 -10.08 -2.19 22.80
C ILE A 330 -8.63 -2.26 23.29
N GLU A 331 -8.37 -1.74 24.49
CA GLU A 331 -7.11 -2.02 25.15
C GLU A 331 -7.02 -3.53 25.39
N PRO A 332 -5.90 -4.19 25.03
CA PRO A 332 -5.67 -5.56 25.43
C PRO A 332 -5.87 -5.66 26.95
N PRO A 333 -6.64 -6.64 27.46
CA PRO A 333 -6.88 -6.78 28.88
C PRO A 333 -5.56 -6.80 29.65
N ALA A 334 -5.40 -5.89 30.61
CA ALA A 334 -4.17 -5.73 31.39
C ALA A 334 -3.81 -7.00 32.19
N ASP A 335 -4.79 -7.85 32.48
CA ASP A 335 -4.69 -9.09 33.23
C ASP A 335 -4.47 -10.34 32.36
N ARG A 336 -4.23 -10.18 31.05
CA ARG A 336 -3.99 -11.33 30.16
C ARG A 336 -2.74 -12.10 30.59
N PRO A 337 -2.81 -13.44 30.75
CA PRO A 337 -1.70 -14.24 31.25
C PRO A 337 -0.51 -14.37 30.28
N ARG A 338 -0.75 -14.17 28.98
CA ARG A 338 0.27 -14.25 27.93
C ARG A 338 0.22 -13.02 27.02
N LYS A 339 1.37 -12.46 26.70
CA LYS A 339 1.55 -11.49 25.62
C LYS A 339 1.18 -12.11 24.28
N ARG A 340 0.43 -11.40 23.45
CA ARG A 340 -0.03 -11.90 22.16
C ARG A 340 0.70 -11.21 21.02
N ILE A 341 1.45 -12.00 20.27
CA ILE A 341 2.20 -11.59 19.09
C ILE A 341 1.44 -12.07 17.87
N LEU A 342 1.19 -11.21 16.88
CA LEU A 342 0.47 -11.62 15.67
C LEU A 342 1.39 -11.64 14.44
N PHE A 343 1.38 -12.78 13.75
CA PHE A 343 1.87 -12.91 12.38
C PHE A 343 0.67 -13.00 11.43
N ALA A 344 0.48 -11.94 10.64
CA ALA A 344 -0.57 -11.83 9.64
C ALA A 344 0.02 -11.91 8.22
N GLY A 345 0.30 -13.12 7.75
CA GLY A 345 0.98 -13.35 6.47
C GLY A 345 0.88 -14.79 5.96
N LEU A 346 1.36 -15.02 4.74
CA LEU A 346 1.41 -16.34 4.11
C LEU A 346 2.56 -17.16 4.70
N THR A 347 2.26 -18.20 5.48
CA THR A 347 3.28 -19.03 6.14
C THR A 347 4.16 -19.83 5.17
N GLN A 348 3.62 -20.15 3.98
CA GLN A 348 4.33 -20.91 2.94
C GLN A 348 5.13 -20.01 1.98
N GLU A 349 4.90 -18.70 2.00
CA GLU A 349 5.63 -17.78 1.14
C GLU A 349 6.98 -17.46 1.78
N LEU A 350 8.06 -17.96 1.16
CA LEU A 350 9.42 -17.83 1.69
C LEU A 350 9.76 -16.37 2.06
N MET A 351 9.37 -15.41 1.22
CA MET A 351 9.59 -13.98 1.47
C MET A 351 9.02 -13.51 2.81
N LYS A 352 7.88 -14.03 3.25
CA LYS A 352 7.25 -13.62 4.51
C LYS A 352 8.01 -14.09 5.74
N GLY A 353 8.94 -15.02 5.58
CA GLY A 353 9.93 -15.38 6.61
C GLY A 353 9.36 -16.06 7.84
N PHE A 354 8.20 -16.73 7.72
CA PHE A 354 7.60 -17.43 8.85
C PHE A 354 8.54 -18.45 9.50
N PHE A 355 9.42 -19.07 8.72
CA PHE A 355 10.44 -20.00 9.24
C PHE A 355 11.39 -19.33 10.26
N VAL A 356 11.76 -18.06 10.04
CA VAL A 356 12.58 -17.27 10.98
C VAL A 356 11.82 -17.06 12.28
N LEU A 357 10.55 -16.66 12.20
CA LEU A 357 9.69 -16.50 13.38
C LEU A 357 9.45 -17.83 14.11
N ALA A 358 9.32 -18.93 13.38
CA ALA A 358 9.14 -20.26 13.96
C ALA A 358 10.36 -20.66 14.81
N GLU A 359 11.56 -20.43 14.30
CA GLU A 359 12.83 -20.64 15.01
C GLU A 359 12.96 -19.70 16.23
N ALA A 360 12.76 -18.41 16.02
CA ALA A 360 12.81 -17.37 17.06
C ALA A 360 11.85 -17.68 18.23
N GLY A 361 10.58 -17.94 17.89
CA GLY A 361 9.55 -18.24 18.88
C GLY A 361 9.83 -19.53 19.65
N THR A 362 10.32 -20.58 18.98
CA THR A 362 10.70 -21.83 19.64
C THR A 362 11.90 -21.66 20.57
N THR A 363 12.89 -20.87 20.17
CA THR A 363 14.07 -20.57 21.00
C THR A 363 13.69 -19.74 22.22
N LEU A 364 12.86 -18.71 22.04
CA LEU A 364 12.40 -17.85 23.13
C LEU A 364 11.48 -18.60 24.11
N TRP A 365 10.66 -19.53 23.63
CA TRP A 365 9.76 -20.35 24.46
C TRP A 365 10.49 -21.20 25.51
N LYS A 366 11.73 -21.60 25.21
CA LYS A 366 12.60 -22.32 26.17
C LYS A 366 13.04 -21.43 27.35
N GLN A 367 12.98 -20.11 27.20
CA GLN A 367 13.45 -19.14 28.18
C GLN A 367 12.30 -18.48 28.95
N ARG A 368 11.17 -18.22 28.28
CA ARG A 368 9.98 -17.60 28.88
C ARG A 368 8.70 -18.12 28.22
N GLN A 369 7.64 -18.29 29.02
CA GLN A 369 6.37 -18.91 28.59
C GLN A 369 5.16 -17.99 28.78
N ASP A 370 5.41 -16.70 28.87
CA ASP A 370 4.44 -15.63 29.09
C ASP A 370 3.98 -14.98 27.78
N PHE A 371 4.05 -15.69 26.66
CA PHE A 371 3.59 -15.20 25.35
C PHE A 371 2.91 -16.28 24.49
N GLU A 372 2.18 -15.88 23.47
CA GLU A 372 1.67 -16.72 22.39
C GLU A 372 1.91 -16.02 21.05
N VAL A 373 2.18 -16.80 19.99
CA VAL A 373 2.27 -16.31 18.61
C VAL A 373 1.01 -16.74 17.87
N VAL A 374 0.12 -15.80 17.61
CA VAL A 374 -1.07 -16.02 16.81
C VAL A 374 -0.73 -15.92 15.34
N VAL A 375 -1.08 -16.94 14.57
CA VAL A 375 -0.70 -17.07 13.16
C VAL A 375 -1.97 -17.16 12.31
N THR A 376 -2.14 -16.23 11.37
CA THR A 376 -3.22 -16.33 10.38
C THR A 376 -2.83 -17.34 9.31
N GLY A 377 -3.37 -18.56 9.40
CA GLY A 377 -3.05 -19.62 8.46
C GLY A 377 -3.41 -20.98 9.03
N ASP A 378 -3.23 -21.99 8.20
CA ASP A 378 -3.49 -23.37 8.58
C ASP A 378 -2.39 -23.91 9.51
N PRO A 379 -2.71 -24.82 10.44
CA PRO A 379 -1.74 -25.45 11.31
C PRO A 379 -0.59 -26.11 10.53
N ILE A 380 0.63 -25.98 11.06
CA ILE A 380 1.82 -26.66 10.52
C ILE A 380 2.15 -27.83 11.43
N GLU A 381 2.25 -29.02 10.85
CA GLU A 381 2.61 -30.24 11.59
C GLU A 381 3.96 -30.08 12.30
N GLY A 382 4.00 -30.48 13.57
CA GLY A 382 5.21 -30.36 14.40
C GLY A 382 5.43 -28.98 15.04
N LEU A 383 4.65 -27.96 14.68
CA LEU A 383 4.74 -26.64 15.30
C LEU A 383 3.65 -26.46 16.37
N GLY A 384 4.02 -26.68 17.63
CA GLY A 384 3.17 -26.54 18.81
C GLY A 384 3.31 -25.18 19.51
N GLU A 385 3.25 -25.15 20.85
CA GLU A 385 3.52 -23.92 21.61
C GLU A 385 4.89 -23.33 21.24
N PRO A 386 5.00 -21.99 21.08
CA PRO A 386 4.00 -20.96 21.41
C PRO A 386 2.98 -20.62 20.31
N PHE A 387 2.91 -21.38 19.22
CA PHE A 387 2.15 -21.01 18.02
C PHE A 387 0.68 -21.42 18.09
N ARG A 388 -0.22 -20.46 17.87
CA ARG A 388 -1.67 -20.66 17.78
C ARG A 388 -2.17 -20.25 16.40
N PHE A 389 -2.52 -21.25 15.58
CA PHE A 389 -3.07 -21.04 14.25
C PHE A 389 -4.57 -20.77 14.31
N VAL A 390 -5.01 -19.67 13.68
CA VAL A 390 -6.43 -19.24 13.69
C VAL A 390 -7.10 -19.38 12.33
N GLY A 391 -6.42 -19.99 11.35
CA GLY A 391 -6.89 -20.04 9.98
C GLY A 391 -6.86 -18.68 9.29
N TRP A 392 -7.29 -18.67 8.02
CA TRP A 392 -7.37 -17.46 7.21
C TRP A 392 -8.42 -16.47 7.76
N GLN A 393 -8.00 -15.23 7.93
CA GLN A 393 -8.87 -14.15 8.40
C GLN A 393 -9.38 -13.31 7.23
N SER A 394 -10.67 -12.96 7.28
CA SER A 394 -11.26 -12.02 6.33
C SER A 394 -10.69 -10.62 6.56
N GLN A 395 -10.76 -9.77 5.52
CA GLN A 395 -10.39 -8.36 5.64
C GLN A 395 -11.27 -7.60 6.67
N GLU A 396 -12.46 -8.13 6.99
CA GLU A 396 -13.42 -7.59 7.95
C GLU A 396 -13.07 -8.00 9.40
N HIS A 397 -12.50 -9.20 9.63
CA HIS A 397 -12.11 -9.68 10.97
C HIS A 397 -10.67 -9.33 11.36
N LEU A 398 -9.79 -9.14 10.37
CA LEU A 398 -8.38 -8.82 10.61
C LEU A 398 -8.17 -7.61 11.56
N PRO A 399 -8.92 -6.49 11.44
CA PRO A 399 -8.75 -5.36 12.37
C PRO A 399 -8.98 -5.75 13.83
N ALA A 400 -10.02 -6.52 14.13
CA ALA A 400 -10.30 -6.97 15.49
C ALA A 400 -9.17 -7.86 16.04
N LEU A 401 -8.63 -8.74 15.20
CA LEU A 401 -7.50 -9.59 15.58
C LEU A 401 -6.23 -8.78 15.85
N ILE A 402 -5.90 -7.81 14.97
CA ILE A 402 -4.77 -6.89 15.16
C ILE A 402 -4.90 -6.16 16.49
N SER A 403 -6.09 -5.63 16.76
CA SER A 403 -6.39 -4.84 17.96
C SER A 403 -6.25 -5.63 19.25
N ASP A 404 -6.53 -6.92 19.19
CA ASP A 404 -6.48 -7.83 20.33
C ASP A 404 -5.06 -8.35 20.61
N CYS A 405 -4.04 -7.84 19.94
CA CYS A 405 -2.64 -8.23 20.10
C CYS A 405 -1.80 -7.15 20.79
N ASP A 406 -0.69 -7.54 21.42
CA ASP A 406 0.27 -6.59 21.98
C ASP A 406 1.12 -5.96 20.88
N PHE A 407 1.56 -6.74 19.89
CA PHE A 407 2.29 -6.27 18.71
C PHE A 407 2.23 -7.26 17.55
N LEU A 408 2.61 -6.82 16.35
CA LEU A 408 2.73 -7.66 15.16
C LEU A 408 4.19 -7.91 14.78
N VAL A 409 4.46 -9.04 14.13
CA VAL A 409 5.80 -9.41 13.67
C VAL A 409 5.84 -9.64 12.15
N PHE A 410 6.85 -9.06 11.50
CA PHE A 410 7.08 -9.10 10.07
C PHE A 410 8.52 -9.57 9.78
N PRO A 411 8.79 -10.89 9.90
CA PRO A 411 10.13 -11.48 9.76
C PRO A 411 10.57 -11.61 8.30
N THR A 412 10.21 -10.65 7.46
CA THR A 412 10.38 -10.69 6.00
C THR A 412 11.86 -10.83 5.59
N VAL A 413 12.14 -11.68 4.61
CA VAL A 413 13.53 -12.02 4.18
C VAL A 413 13.86 -11.58 2.76
N ALA A 414 12.91 -10.96 2.05
CA ALA A 414 13.14 -10.40 0.72
C ALA A 414 12.47 -9.03 0.60
N GLN A 415 12.72 -8.32 -0.50
CA GLN A 415 12.16 -6.98 -0.71
C GLN A 415 10.63 -6.99 -0.57
N GLU A 416 10.15 -6.21 0.40
CA GLU A 416 8.74 -5.89 0.59
C GLU A 416 8.47 -4.50 0.01
N ALA A 417 7.32 -4.28 -0.63
CA ALA A 417 7.04 -3.02 -1.29
C ALA A 417 6.59 -1.94 -0.30
N LEU A 418 5.75 -2.28 0.66
CA LEU A 418 5.36 -1.35 1.74
C LEU A 418 5.16 -2.06 3.07
N GLY A 419 4.69 -3.32 3.05
CA GLY A 419 4.28 -3.99 4.27
C GLY A 419 2.97 -3.41 4.78
N ARG A 420 1.92 -3.41 3.94
CA ARG A 420 0.62 -2.79 4.26
C ARG A 420 0.10 -3.18 5.64
N THR A 421 0.18 -4.47 5.97
CA THR A 421 -0.29 -4.97 7.27
C THR A 421 0.49 -4.37 8.45
N ALA A 422 1.73 -3.95 8.26
CA ALA A 422 2.50 -3.20 9.27
C ALA A 422 1.95 -1.78 9.43
N VAL A 423 1.63 -1.10 8.33
CA VAL A 423 0.93 0.21 8.38
C VAL A 423 -0.45 0.06 9.01
N GLU A 424 -1.18 -1.01 8.70
CA GLU A 424 -2.48 -1.31 9.30
C GLU A 424 -2.38 -1.58 10.81
N ALA A 425 -1.33 -2.28 11.25
CA ALA A 425 -1.03 -2.49 12.66
C ALA A 425 -0.77 -1.17 13.40
N MET A 426 0.12 -0.34 12.85
CA MET A 426 0.48 0.96 13.43
C MET A 426 -0.71 1.93 13.43
N GLY A 427 -1.54 1.90 12.38
CA GLY A 427 -2.80 2.66 12.33
C GLY A 427 -3.82 2.19 13.37
N CYS A 428 -3.75 0.92 13.77
CA CYS A 428 -4.42 0.35 14.94
C CYS A 428 -3.64 0.57 16.25
N GLY A 429 -2.67 1.50 16.33
CA GLY A 429 -1.91 1.76 17.56
C GLY A 429 -1.15 0.55 18.10
N ARG A 430 -0.86 -0.46 17.25
CA ARG A 430 -0.06 -1.63 17.63
C ARG A 430 1.35 -1.46 17.07
N PRO A 431 2.38 -1.52 17.93
CA PRO A 431 3.74 -1.50 17.44
C PRO A 431 4.05 -2.76 16.63
N VAL A 432 5.11 -2.68 15.83
CA VAL A 432 5.54 -3.77 14.96
C VAL A 432 7.00 -4.13 15.22
N VAL A 433 7.33 -5.42 15.11
CA VAL A 433 8.71 -5.91 15.03
C VAL A 433 8.93 -6.38 13.60
N ALA A 434 9.76 -5.69 12.83
CA ALA A 434 9.90 -5.93 11.40
C ALA A 434 11.35 -6.10 10.99
N SER A 435 11.59 -6.89 9.94
CA SER A 435 12.89 -6.93 9.30
C SER A 435 13.26 -5.56 8.70
N ASP A 436 14.50 -5.14 8.86
CA ASP A 436 15.11 -3.97 8.20
C ASP A 436 15.35 -4.26 6.71
N ILE A 437 14.26 -4.35 5.96
CA ILE A 437 14.29 -4.60 4.51
C ILE A 437 13.17 -3.86 3.75
N GLY A 438 13.53 -3.32 2.58
CA GLY A 438 12.57 -2.80 1.60
C GLY A 438 11.69 -1.68 2.17
N GLY A 439 10.38 -1.79 1.96
CA GLY A 439 9.39 -0.85 2.47
C GLY A 439 9.24 -0.86 3.99
N LEU A 440 9.56 -1.97 4.67
CA LEU A 440 9.45 -2.07 6.14
C LEU A 440 10.42 -1.12 6.84
N SER A 441 11.68 -1.06 6.38
CA SER A 441 12.69 -0.09 6.86
C SER A 441 12.28 1.37 6.71
N TRP A 442 11.34 1.66 5.80
CA TRP A 442 10.91 3.02 5.53
C TRP A 442 9.65 3.41 6.31
N VAL A 443 8.75 2.46 6.57
CA VAL A 443 7.49 2.72 7.30
C VAL A 443 7.65 2.60 8.82
N VAL A 444 8.61 1.82 9.29
CA VAL A 444 8.88 1.63 10.73
C VAL A 444 9.94 2.61 11.18
N ASP A 445 9.62 3.40 12.18
CA ASP A 445 10.56 4.28 12.88
C ASP A 445 11.08 3.52 14.12
N ASP A 446 12.34 3.11 14.05
CA ASP A 446 12.94 2.19 15.01
C ASP A 446 13.02 2.80 16.41
N GLY A 447 12.50 2.09 17.40
CA GLY A 447 12.35 2.57 18.78
C GLY A 447 11.16 3.51 19.02
N VAL A 448 10.45 3.93 17.97
CA VAL A 448 9.30 4.86 18.06
C VAL A 448 7.99 4.15 17.73
N THR A 449 7.83 3.67 16.49
CA THR A 449 6.60 2.97 16.06
C THR A 449 6.74 1.45 16.07
N GLY A 450 7.97 0.96 16.22
CA GLY A 450 8.28 -0.46 16.24
C GLY A 450 9.77 -0.72 16.49
N LEU A 451 10.20 -1.94 16.23
CA LEU A 451 11.60 -2.34 16.25
C LEU A 451 12.00 -2.93 14.91
N LEU A 452 13.20 -2.56 14.44
CA LEU A 452 13.82 -3.14 13.25
C LEU A 452 14.85 -4.21 13.63
N CYS A 453 14.75 -5.37 12.98
CA CYS A 453 15.64 -6.52 13.17
C CYS A 453 16.41 -6.83 11.89
N ARG A 454 17.57 -7.50 11.99
CA ARG A 454 18.27 -8.00 10.81
C ARG A 454 17.41 -9.05 10.09
N PRO A 455 17.21 -8.94 8.76
CA PRO A 455 16.46 -9.95 8.02
C PRO A 455 17.11 -11.34 8.12
N GLY A 456 16.30 -12.36 8.43
CA GLY A 456 16.78 -13.75 8.51
C GLY A 456 17.54 -14.11 9.79
N ASP A 457 17.59 -13.24 10.79
CA ASP A 457 18.23 -13.46 12.09
C ASP A 457 17.16 -13.81 13.14
N ALA A 458 17.18 -15.05 13.63
CA ALA A 458 16.12 -15.66 14.46
C ALA A 458 16.35 -15.52 15.96
#